data_AF-A0A7C1AFZ3-F1
#
_entry.id   AF-A0A7C1AFZ3-F1
#
_cell.length_a   1.000
_cell.length_b   1.000
_cell.length_c   1.000
_cell.angle_alpha   90.00
_cell.angle_beta   90.00
_cell.angle_gamma   90.00
#
_symmetry.space_group_name_H-M   'P 1'
#
loop_
_entity.id
_entity.type
_entity.pdbx_description
1 polymer ?
#
loop_
_entity_poly.entity_id
_entity_poly.type
_entity_poly.pdbx_seq_one_letter_code
_entity_poly.pdbx_strand_id
1 'polypeptide(L)'
;GPQYEIMIPRPYYALYMYCATLAGATVKFYDIDIDSKRVDMDSFRRSFSPERTSLVVINSPGNPIGNIVTPDEMREIYDIVDGNAYILNDEIYNNVMFYDEFHSSLALFPERRDMTIVTNSFSKGYRMYTKRVGFAILPEELQANLRVIQQHTLLCTDPCYQHGMITALADEESPAHLTSVYRSRAEYTTERLQGTGCEPIAAEGGFYALLRCEAWNADHGFASSKELARDILQRVHVAVVPGTDFGVPHDLRLAFCNDRYNDGIDRLREYFTSSNPDGRLMSAAVAEA
;
A
#
# COMPACT_ATOMS: atom_id res chain seq x y z
N GLY A 1 -20.27 -4.79 13.29
CA GLY A 1 -21.71 -5.05 13.11
C GLY A 1 -22.20 -4.31 11.87
N PRO A 2 -23.20 -4.84 11.15
CA PRO A 2 -23.54 -4.38 9.79
C PRO A 2 -24.08 -2.95 9.74
N GLN A 3 -24.57 -2.42 10.87
CA GLN A 3 -25.01 -1.04 11.01
C GLN A 3 -23.85 -0.03 10.90
N TYR A 4 -22.62 -0.46 11.20
CA TYR A 4 -21.43 0.37 11.16
C TYR A 4 -20.72 0.27 9.81
N GLU A 5 -20.18 1.38 9.36
CA GLU A 5 -19.38 1.51 8.14
C GLU A 5 -17.90 1.71 8.48
N ILE A 6 -17.03 1.04 7.74
CA ILE A 6 -15.58 1.28 7.75
C ILE A 6 -15.20 1.80 6.37
N MET A 7 -14.64 3.01 6.34
CA MET A 7 -14.13 3.64 5.14
C MET A 7 -12.66 3.26 4.91
N ILE A 8 -12.34 2.82 3.70
CA ILE A 8 -11.01 2.34 3.31
C ILE A 8 -10.62 3.08 2.01
N PRO A 9 -9.35 3.47 1.81
CA PRO A 9 -8.91 4.03 0.53
C PRO A 9 -9.04 2.99 -0.59
N ARG A 10 -9.18 3.43 -1.83
CA ARG A 10 -8.86 2.63 -3.02
C ARG A 10 -7.78 3.35 -3.80
N PRO A 11 -6.74 2.64 -4.25
CA PRO A 11 -6.41 1.23 -3.96
C PRO A 11 -6.11 1.00 -2.46
N TYR A 12 -6.21 -0.25 -1.99
CA TYR A 12 -6.08 -0.60 -0.56
C TYR A 12 -5.03 -1.68 -0.28
N TYR A 13 -4.57 -1.75 0.97
CA TYR A 13 -3.98 -2.98 1.51
C TYR A 13 -5.08 -3.99 1.86
N ALA A 14 -5.02 -5.19 1.24
CA ALA A 14 -6.07 -6.22 1.31
C ALA A 14 -6.62 -6.51 2.71
N LEU A 15 -5.75 -6.45 3.72
CA LEU A 15 -6.11 -6.77 5.10
C LEU A 15 -7.22 -5.88 5.66
N TYR A 16 -7.30 -4.60 5.26
CA TYR A 16 -8.33 -3.70 5.78
C TYR A 16 -9.74 -4.21 5.46
N MET A 17 -9.96 -4.64 4.21
CA MET A 17 -11.24 -5.19 3.77
C MET A 17 -11.61 -6.47 4.53
N TYR A 18 -10.64 -7.36 4.74
CA TYR A 18 -10.87 -8.60 5.48
C TYR A 18 -11.15 -8.34 6.97
N CYS A 19 -10.42 -7.41 7.60
CA CYS A 19 -10.67 -7.01 8.98
C CYS A 19 -12.07 -6.40 9.15
N ALA A 20 -12.49 -5.52 8.23
CA ALA A 20 -13.83 -4.95 8.24
C ALA A 20 -14.92 -6.03 8.08
N THR A 21 -14.68 -7.00 7.19
CA THR A 21 -15.58 -8.15 6.98
C THR A 21 -15.68 -9.02 8.24
N LEU A 22 -14.55 -9.31 8.90
CA LEU A 22 -14.53 -10.08 10.16
C LEU A 22 -15.22 -9.34 11.31
N ALA A 23 -15.14 -8.01 11.34
CA ALA A 23 -15.91 -7.18 12.27
C ALA A 23 -17.41 -7.10 11.90
N GLY A 24 -17.82 -7.70 10.78
CA GLY A 24 -19.17 -7.65 10.24
C GLY A 24 -19.62 -6.24 9.90
N ALA A 25 -18.70 -5.33 9.56
CA ALA A 25 -19.00 -3.95 9.17
C ALA A 25 -19.26 -3.86 7.67
N THR A 26 -20.02 -2.85 7.25
CA THR A 26 -20.18 -2.51 5.84
C THR A 26 -18.93 -1.75 5.38
N VAL A 27 -18.32 -2.17 4.28
CA VAL A 27 -17.15 -1.47 3.71
C VAL A 27 -17.62 -0.35 2.80
N LYS A 28 -17.09 0.85 3.03
CA LYS A 28 -17.19 2.01 2.16
C LYS A 28 -15.80 2.35 1.63
N PHE A 29 -15.75 2.93 0.44
CA PHE A 29 -14.48 3.32 -0.17
C PHE A 29 -14.44 4.81 -0.45
N TYR A 30 -13.29 5.41 -0.21
CA TYR A 30 -12.92 6.69 -0.84
C TYR A 30 -11.71 6.43 -1.73
N ASP A 31 -11.47 7.29 -2.71
CA ASP A 31 -10.48 7.06 -3.75
C ASP A 31 -9.22 7.90 -3.52
N ILE A 32 -8.07 7.29 -3.81
CA ILE A 32 -6.81 7.96 -4.08
C ILE A 32 -6.65 7.95 -5.59
N ASP A 33 -6.56 9.13 -6.19
CA ASP A 33 -6.28 9.25 -7.61
C ASP A 33 -4.86 8.75 -7.87
N ILE A 34 -4.72 7.73 -8.71
CA ILE A 34 -3.45 7.02 -8.94
C ILE A 34 -2.42 7.94 -9.60
N ASP A 35 -2.86 8.78 -10.53
CA ASP A 35 -1.96 9.58 -11.38
C ASP A 35 -1.41 10.78 -10.60
N SER A 36 -2.28 11.52 -9.91
CA SER A 36 -1.91 12.64 -9.04
C SER A 36 -1.37 12.18 -7.69
N LYS A 37 -1.66 10.95 -7.25
CA LYS A 37 -1.33 10.39 -5.92
C LYS A 37 -2.00 11.13 -4.76
N ARG A 38 -3.08 11.85 -5.03
CA ARG A 38 -3.83 12.66 -4.05
C ARG A 38 -5.14 12.02 -3.68
N VAL A 39 -5.65 12.35 -2.51
CA VAL A 39 -6.97 11.93 -2.05
C VAL A 39 -8.02 12.62 -2.92
N ASP A 40 -8.96 11.87 -3.50
CA ASP A 40 -10.17 12.45 -4.08
C ASP A 40 -11.10 12.85 -2.92
N MET A 41 -11.01 14.11 -2.50
CA MET A 41 -11.80 14.63 -1.39
C MET A 41 -13.31 14.66 -1.68
N ASP A 42 -13.72 14.69 -2.96
CA ASP A 42 -15.14 14.57 -3.30
C ASP A 42 -15.64 13.13 -3.10
N SER A 43 -14.84 12.12 -3.46
CA SER A 43 -15.14 10.73 -3.14
C SER A 43 -15.22 10.48 -1.63
N PHE A 44 -14.34 11.13 -0.85
CA PHE A 44 -14.33 11.04 0.59
C PHE A 44 -15.64 11.58 1.18
N ARG A 45 -16.01 12.82 0.83
CA ARG A 45 -17.26 13.46 1.28
C ARG A 45 -18.50 12.65 0.91
N ARG A 46 -18.57 12.12 -0.31
CA ARG A 46 -19.71 11.30 -0.77
C ARG A 46 -19.86 9.99 0.01
N SER A 47 -18.75 9.46 0.51
CA SER A 47 -18.72 8.12 1.12
C SER A 47 -18.84 8.15 2.64
N PHE A 48 -18.56 9.30 3.26
CA PHE A 48 -18.66 9.49 4.69
C PHE A 48 -20.13 9.69 5.13
N SER A 49 -20.55 8.91 6.13
CA SER A 49 -21.82 9.11 6.83
C SER A 49 -21.52 9.31 8.32
N PRO A 50 -21.76 10.49 8.91
CA PRO A 50 -21.48 10.72 10.32
C PRO A 50 -22.30 9.83 11.24
N GLU A 51 -23.46 9.32 10.78
CA GLU A 51 -24.33 8.44 11.58
C GLU A 51 -23.90 6.96 11.55
N ARG A 52 -23.11 6.55 10.54
CA ARG A 52 -22.82 5.14 10.28
C ARG A 52 -21.33 4.83 10.23
N THR A 53 -20.51 5.74 9.70
CA THR A 53 -19.05 5.56 9.66
C THR A 53 -18.51 5.53 11.08
N SER A 54 -17.97 4.39 11.49
CA SER A 54 -17.33 4.23 12.80
C SER A 54 -15.80 4.33 12.74
N LEU A 55 -15.22 4.07 11.57
CA LEU A 55 -13.79 4.05 11.36
C LEU A 55 -13.43 4.50 9.94
N VAL A 56 -12.48 5.40 9.82
CA VAL A 56 -11.80 5.76 8.56
C VAL A 56 -10.38 5.23 8.62
N VAL A 57 -9.94 4.50 7.61
CA VAL A 57 -8.56 4.04 7.48
C VAL A 57 -7.81 4.99 6.56
N ILE A 58 -6.64 5.45 6.99
CA ILE A 58 -5.66 6.18 6.17
C ILE A 58 -4.38 5.35 6.16
N ASN A 59 -3.77 5.15 4.99
CA ASN A 59 -2.46 4.53 4.88
C ASN A 59 -1.51 5.46 4.13
N SER A 60 -0.49 5.96 4.84
CA SER A 60 0.46 6.95 4.33
C SER A 60 1.85 6.74 4.96
N PRO A 61 2.92 6.56 4.17
CA PRO A 61 2.93 6.23 2.74
C PRO A 61 2.00 5.05 2.38
N GLY A 62 1.31 5.15 1.25
CA GLY A 62 0.26 4.21 0.86
C GLY A 62 0.77 2.96 0.14
N ASN A 63 0.17 1.81 0.44
CA ASN A 63 0.34 0.56 -0.30
C ASN A 63 -0.96 0.24 -1.05
N PRO A 64 -0.94 0.16 -2.40
CA PRO A 64 0.19 -0.18 -3.27
C PRO A 64 0.87 0.98 -4.03
N ILE A 65 0.33 2.19 -4.01
CA ILE A 65 0.77 3.27 -4.91
C ILE A 65 2.13 3.85 -4.51
N GLY A 66 2.41 3.94 -3.20
CA GLY A 66 3.52 4.74 -2.68
C GLY A 66 3.16 6.23 -2.55
N ASN A 67 1.87 6.59 -2.50
CA ASN A 67 1.40 7.96 -2.35
C ASN A 67 1.56 8.48 -0.90
N ILE A 68 1.70 9.80 -0.74
CA ILE A 68 1.62 10.46 0.57
C ILE A 68 0.30 11.21 0.70
N VAL A 69 -0.44 10.94 1.79
CA VAL A 69 -1.53 11.81 2.25
C VAL A 69 -0.89 13.00 2.95
N THR A 70 -1.01 14.17 2.34
CA THR A 70 -0.38 15.41 2.81
C THR A 70 -1.01 15.92 4.12
N PRO A 71 -0.31 16.78 4.88
CA PRO A 71 -0.89 17.40 6.07
C PRO A 71 -2.19 18.16 5.81
N ASP A 72 -2.34 18.76 4.63
CA ASP A 72 -3.54 19.52 4.27
C ASP A 72 -4.71 18.60 3.92
N GLU A 73 -4.49 17.54 3.14
CA GLU A 73 -5.50 16.49 2.90
C GLU A 73 -5.91 15.82 4.21
N MET A 74 -4.93 15.52 5.08
CA MET A 74 -5.21 14.91 6.38
C MET A 74 -6.05 15.85 7.24
N ARG A 75 -5.74 17.15 7.28
CA ARG A 75 -6.56 18.14 8.01
C ARG A 75 -8.00 18.17 7.49
N GLU A 76 -8.17 18.21 6.17
CA GLU A 76 -9.49 18.21 5.56
C GLU A 76 -10.28 16.93 5.88
N ILE A 77 -9.62 15.76 5.90
CA ILE A 77 -10.23 14.50 6.35
C ILE A 77 -10.67 14.60 7.82
N TYR A 78 -9.79 15.07 8.70
CA TYR A 78 -10.10 15.24 10.13
C TYR A 78 -11.27 16.22 10.35
N ASP A 79 -11.33 17.30 9.60
CA ASP A 79 -12.41 18.29 9.66
C ASP A 79 -13.74 17.75 9.10
N ILE A 80 -13.71 16.84 8.13
CA ILE A 80 -14.93 16.15 7.66
C ILE A 80 -15.41 15.13 8.69
N VAL A 81 -14.49 14.38 9.30
CA VAL A 81 -14.83 13.36 10.29
C VAL A 81 -15.38 14.00 11.57
N ASP A 82 -14.74 15.08 12.04
CA ASP A 82 -15.13 15.92 13.19
C ASP A 82 -15.68 15.15 14.39
N GLY A 83 -14.98 14.08 14.78
CA GLY A 83 -15.33 13.27 15.97
C GLY A 83 -16.52 12.33 15.82
N ASN A 84 -17.11 12.22 14.63
CA ASN A 84 -18.18 11.26 14.36
C ASN A 84 -17.65 9.83 14.12
N ALA A 85 -16.36 9.68 13.85
CA ALA A 85 -15.69 8.39 13.66
C ALA A 85 -14.25 8.42 14.21
N TYR A 86 -13.67 7.25 14.47
CA TYR A 86 -12.22 7.15 14.67
C TYR A 86 -11.48 7.16 13.33
N ILE A 87 -10.24 7.65 13.35
CA ILE A 87 -9.33 7.62 12.20
C ILE A 87 -8.14 6.73 12.54
N LEU A 88 -8.01 5.61 11.82
CA LEU A 88 -6.85 4.73 11.88
C LEU A 88 -5.82 5.18 10.86
N ASN A 89 -4.74 5.74 11.33
CA ASN A 89 -3.55 6.10 10.57
C ASN A 89 -2.57 4.92 10.60
N ASP A 90 -2.50 4.18 9.50
CA ASP A 90 -1.49 3.15 9.29
C ASP A 90 -0.21 3.79 8.77
N GLU A 91 0.67 4.12 9.71
CA GLU A 91 1.94 4.83 9.53
C GLU A 91 3.13 3.87 9.43
N ILE A 92 2.88 2.60 9.07
CA ILE A 92 3.88 1.53 8.96
C ILE A 92 5.09 1.85 8.06
N TYR A 93 4.94 2.82 7.17
CA TYR A 93 5.95 3.28 6.22
C TYR A 93 6.57 4.64 6.59
N ASN A 94 6.31 5.18 7.78
CA ASN A 94 6.72 6.52 8.18
C ASN A 94 8.22 6.81 8.03
N ASN A 95 9.07 5.80 8.17
CA ASN A 95 10.52 5.91 8.04
C ASN A 95 11.02 5.63 6.62
N VAL A 96 10.12 5.57 5.64
CA VAL A 96 10.43 5.34 4.22
C VAL A 96 9.76 6.41 3.35
N MET A 97 10.14 7.66 3.57
CA MET A 97 9.76 8.81 2.74
C MET A 97 10.89 9.15 1.77
N PHE A 98 10.60 9.44 0.50
CA PHE A 98 11.67 9.69 -0.48
C PHE A 98 12.06 11.17 -0.58
N TYR A 99 11.08 12.07 -0.49
CA TYR A 99 11.28 13.48 -0.82
C TYR A 99 11.02 14.42 0.36
N ASP A 100 9.99 14.11 1.16
CA ASP A 100 9.54 14.94 2.27
C ASP A 100 9.74 14.27 3.63
N GLU A 101 9.65 15.04 4.70
CA GLU A 101 9.62 14.50 6.07
C GLU A 101 8.24 13.91 6.37
N PHE A 102 8.23 12.83 7.16
CA PHE A 102 6.98 12.28 7.67
C PHE A 102 6.50 13.04 8.90
N HIS A 103 5.22 13.40 8.92
CA HIS A 103 4.57 13.92 10.11
C HIS A 103 3.46 12.96 10.54
N SER A 104 3.60 12.40 11.75
CA SER A 104 2.55 11.56 12.34
C SER A 104 1.29 12.39 12.57
N SER A 105 0.13 11.75 12.37
CA SER A 105 -1.18 12.33 12.64
C SER A 105 -1.31 12.86 14.07
N LEU A 106 -0.72 12.18 15.06
CA LEU A 106 -0.71 12.62 16.47
C LEU A 106 0.14 13.87 16.73
N ALA A 107 1.10 14.16 15.86
CA ALA A 107 1.92 15.37 15.90
C ALA A 107 1.25 16.53 15.16
N LEU A 108 0.56 16.23 14.05
CA LEU A 108 -0.18 17.22 13.27
C LEU A 108 -1.45 17.71 13.99
N PHE A 109 -2.15 16.82 14.69
CA PHE A 109 -3.45 17.09 15.33
C PHE A 109 -3.47 16.67 16.80
N PRO A 110 -2.62 17.25 17.67
CA PRO A 110 -2.56 16.89 19.09
C PRO A 110 -3.90 17.14 19.82
N GLU A 111 -4.76 18.00 19.30
CA GLU A 111 -6.11 18.29 19.79
C GLU A 111 -7.17 17.24 19.39
N ARG A 112 -6.88 16.37 18.41
CA ARG A 112 -7.80 15.33 17.89
C ARG A 112 -7.39 13.91 18.35
N ARG A 113 -6.70 13.80 19.49
CA ARG A 113 -6.18 12.52 20.04
C ARG A 113 -7.27 11.55 20.47
N ASP A 114 -8.45 12.05 20.80
CA ASP A 114 -9.63 11.31 21.20
C ASP A 114 -10.24 10.49 20.06
N MET A 115 -10.03 10.88 18.80
CA MET A 115 -10.46 10.12 17.62
C MET A 115 -9.31 9.48 16.82
N THR A 116 -8.06 9.78 17.16
CA THR A 116 -6.89 9.32 16.39
C THR A 116 -6.35 7.99 16.91
N ILE A 117 -6.29 7.01 16.01
CA ILE A 117 -5.58 5.75 16.19
C ILE A 117 -4.36 5.79 15.28
N VAL A 118 -3.17 5.46 15.80
CA VAL A 118 -1.96 5.26 14.99
C VAL A 118 -1.51 3.81 15.13
N THR A 119 -1.23 3.15 14.00
CA THR A 119 -0.59 1.83 13.99
C THR A 119 0.74 1.89 13.29
N ASN A 120 1.74 1.20 13.84
CA ASN A 120 3.06 1.09 13.22
C ASN A 120 3.75 -0.23 13.64
N SER A 121 4.86 -0.58 12.99
CA SER A 121 5.65 -1.77 13.32
C SER A 121 7.10 -1.64 12.88
N PHE A 122 7.94 -2.54 13.39
CA PHE A 122 9.37 -2.60 13.08
C PHE A 122 9.67 -3.44 11.83
N SER A 123 8.63 -3.90 11.15
CA SER A 123 8.76 -4.84 10.04
C SER A 123 9.47 -4.22 8.81
N LYS A 124 9.27 -2.93 8.57
CA LYS A 124 9.62 -2.29 7.29
C LYS A 124 10.94 -1.55 7.37
N GLY A 125 10.99 -0.32 7.89
CA GLY A 125 12.23 0.45 7.94
C GLY A 125 13.35 -0.22 8.76
N TYR A 126 13.02 -1.02 9.78
CA TYR A 126 13.98 -1.77 10.58
C TYR A 126 14.21 -3.22 10.11
N ARG A 127 13.54 -3.65 9.03
CA ARG A 127 13.65 -5.01 8.45
C ARG A 127 13.40 -6.15 9.46
N MET A 128 12.65 -5.91 10.54
CA MET A 128 12.28 -6.94 11.54
C MET A 128 11.02 -7.72 11.18
N TYR A 129 10.71 -7.88 9.88
CA TYR A 129 9.43 -8.45 9.40
C TYR A 129 9.18 -9.89 9.87
N THR A 130 10.22 -10.66 10.18
CA THR A 130 10.11 -12.02 10.73
C THR A 130 9.75 -12.05 12.22
N LYS A 131 9.91 -10.92 12.93
CA LYS A 131 9.71 -10.82 14.39
C LYS A 131 8.27 -10.51 14.79
N ARG A 132 7.44 -10.13 13.83
CA ARG A 132 5.99 -9.95 13.98
C ARG A 132 5.63 -9.01 15.14
N VAL A 133 6.32 -7.89 15.23
CA VAL A 133 6.15 -6.94 16.33
C VAL A 133 5.81 -5.54 15.84
N GLY A 134 4.83 -4.92 16.50
CA GLY A 134 4.34 -3.57 16.24
C GLY A 134 3.55 -3.03 17.43
N PHE A 135 2.94 -1.88 17.25
CA PHE A 135 2.21 -1.18 18.30
C PHE A 135 1.05 -0.38 17.71
N ALA A 136 0.13 -0.01 18.59
CA ALA A 136 -0.91 0.96 18.31
C ALA A 136 -0.93 2.02 19.42
N ILE A 137 -1.14 3.28 19.04
CA ILE A 137 -1.47 4.38 19.96
C ILE A 137 -2.95 4.66 19.78
N LEU A 138 -3.69 4.70 20.88
CA LEU A 138 -5.15 4.62 20.88
C LEU A 138 -5.76 5.67 21.83
N PRO A 139 -6.97 6.17 21.54
CA PRO A 139 -7.80 6.85 22.51
C PRO A 139 -7.98 6.01 23.77
N GLU A 140 -8.00 6.67 24.94
CA GLU A 140 -8.02 6.01 26.25
C GLU A 140 -9.19 5.03 26.39
N GLU A 141 -10.37 5.41 25.91
CA GLU A 141 -11.59 4.61 25.97
C GLU A 141 -11.51 3.28 25.20
N LEU A 142 -10.67 3.20 24.17
CA LEU A 142 -10.50 1.98 23.38
C LEU A 142 -9.51 1.00 24.02
N GLN A 143 -8.63 1.47 24.90
CA GLN A 143 -7.52 0.67 25.41
C GLN A 143 -7.99 -0.52 26.24
N ALA A 144 -9.03 -0.36 27.05
CA ALA A 144 -9.54 -1.45 27.89
C ALA A 144 -10.05 -2.61 27.05
N ASN A 145 -10.88 -2.33 26.04
CA ASN A 145 -11.43 -3.34 25.14
C ASN A 145 -10.33 -4.03 24.32
N LEU A 146 -9.35 -3.27 23.82
CA LEU A 146 -8.25 -3.88 23.06
C LEU A 146 -7.35 -4.76 23.94
N ARG A 147 -7.09 -4.37 25.19
CA ARG A 147 -6.37 -5.22 26.16
C ARG A 147 -7.11 -6.53 26.42
N VAL A 148 -8.44 -6.49 26.55
CA VAL A 148 -9.25 -7.72 26.70
C VAL A 148 -9.07 -8.62 25.48
N ILE A 149 -9.18 -8.07 24.27
CA ILE A 149 -8.95 -8.83 23.03
C ILE A 149 -7.54 -9.43 23.02
N GLN A 150 -6.51 -8.63 23.27
CA GLN A 150 -5.12 -9.08 23.28
C GLN A 150 -4.89 -10.20 24.29
N GLN A 151 -5.38 -10.04 25.53
CA GLN A 151 -5.23 -11.04 26.58
C GLN A 151 -5.87 -12.39 26.22
N HIS A 152 -6.98 -12.39 25.48
CA HIS A 152 -7.71 -13.62 25.12
C HIS A 152 -7.36 -14.17 23.74
N THR A 153 -6.47 -13.51 22.98
CA THR A 153 -6.05 -13.95 21.64
C THR A 153 -4.56 -14.20 21.54
N LEU A 154 -3.73 -13.30 22.07
CA LEU A 154 -2.27 -13.29 21.91
C LEU A 154 -1.53 -13.36 23.25
N LEU A 155 -2.20 -13.08 24.37
CA LEU A 155 -1.64 -12.90 25.72
C LEU A 155 -0.61 -11.77 25.80
N CYS A 156 0.61 -12.02 25.32
CA CYS A 156 1.70 -11.06 25.36
C CYS A 156 2.59 -11.16 24.12
N THR A 157 3.26 -10.05 23.81
CA THR A 157 4.32 -9.99 22.80
C THR A 157 5.61 -10.57 23.37
N ASP A 158 6.38 -11.30 22.56
CA ASP A 158 7.70 -11.83 22.96
C ASP A 158 8.61 -10.72 23.53
N PRO A 159 9.04 -10.81 24.80
CA PRO A 159 9.87 -9.79 25.43
C PRO A 159 11.24 -9.62 24.76
N CYS A 160 11.81 -10.66 24.15
CA CYS A 160 13.07 -10.55 23.41
C CYS A 160 12.94 -9.56 22.24
N TYR A 161 11.81 -9.59 21.54
CA TYR A 161 11.55 -8.66 20.44
C TYR A 161 11.24 -7.25 20.95
N GLN A 162 10.61 -7.11 22.11
CA GLN A 162 10.39 -5.81 22.75
C GLN A 162 11.72 -5.12 23.10
N HIS A 163 12.71 -5.86 23.61
CA HIS A 163 14.05 -5.31 23.83
C HIS A 163 14.71 -4.88 22.51
N GLY A 164 14.57 -5.68 21.44
CA GLY A 164 15.06 -5.31 20.11
C GLY A 164 14.41 -4.04 19.55
N MET A 165 13.12 -3.81 19.82
CA MET A 165 12.43 -2.58 19.43
C MET A 165 12.99 -1.35 20.13
N ILE A 166 13.32 -1.44 21.42
CA ILE A 166 13.92 -0.32 22.16
C ILE A 166 15.24 0.08 21.52
N THR A 167 16.08 -0.88 21.15
CA THR A 167 17.32 -0.61 20.41
C THR A 167 17.04 -0.01 19.03
N ALA A 168 16.06 -0.55 18.29
CA ALA A 168 15.70 -0.04 16.98
C ALA A 168 15.18 1.41 17.03
N LEU A 169 14.42 1.80 18.06
CA LEU A 169 13.96 3.19 18.23
C LEU A 169 15.09 4.20 18.41
N ALA A 170 16.27 3.75 18.86
CA ALA A 170 17.46 4.60 18.97
C ALA A 170 18.32 4.61 17.68
N ASP A 171 17.95 3.84 16.67
CA ASP A 171 18.66 3.72 15.40
C ASP A 171 17.93 4.50 14.29
N GLU A 172 18.47 5.66 13.95
CA GLU A 172 17.98 6.49 12.83
C GLU A 172 18.73 6.19 11.53
N GLU A 173 19.92 5.59 11.60
CA GLU A 173 20.82 5.39 10.47
C GLU A 173 20.32 4.25 9.56
N SER A 174 19.91 3.11 10.14
CA SER A 174 19.47 1.95 9.33
C SER A 174 18.25 2.26 8.48
N PRO A 175 17.16 2.89 9.01
CA PRO A 175 16.03 3.27 8.17
C PRO A 175 16.41 4.32 7.13
N ALA A 176 17.23 5.32 7.46
CA ALA A 176 17.67 6.35 6.51
C ALA A 176 18.46 5.76 5.33
N HIS A 177 19.41 4.85 5.62
CA HIS A 177 20.15 4.13 4.59
C HIS A 177 19.23 3.31 3.69
N LEU A 178 18.30 2.56 4.30
CA LEU A 178 17.35 1.73 3.55
C LEU A 178 16.45 2.58 2.64
N THR A 179 16.00 3.72 3.12
CA THR A 179 15.18 4.68 2.38
C THR A 179 15.92 5.25 1.18
N SER A 180 17.21 5.56 1.32
CA SER A 180 18.05 5.96 0.17
C SER A 180 18.12 4.87 -0.91
N VAL A 181 18.28 3.60 -0.51
CA VAL A 181 18.28 2.45 -1.45
C VAL A 181 16.92 2.31 -2.15
N TYR A 182 15.82 2.42 -1.40
CA TYR A 182 14.48 2.30 -1.96
C TYR A 182 14.12 3.46 -2.89
N ARG A 183 14.50 4.69 -2.55
CA ARG A 183 14.35 5.85 -3.42
C ARG A 183 15.08 5.65 -4.74
N SER A 184 16.36 5.24 -4.71
CA SER A 184 17.13 4.98 -5.92
C SER A 184 16.47 3.92 -6.82
N ARG A 185 15.90 2.87 -6.21
CA ARG A 185 15.16 1.82 -6.95
C ARG A 185 13.82 2.30 -7.50
N ALA A 186 13.12 3.18 -6.78
CA ALA A 186 11.89 3.81 -7.25
C ALA A 186 12.15 4.69 -8.47
N GLU A 187 13.14 5.59 -8.38
CA GLU A 187 13.57 6.47 -9.48
C GLU A 187 14.02 5.65 -10.70
N TYR A 188 14.82 4.60 -10.47
CA TYR A 188 15.23 3.67 -11.53
C TYR A 188 14.03 2.96 -12.19
N THR A 189 13.03 2.53 -11.42
CA THR A 189 11.82 1.89 -11.97
C THR A 189 11.10 2.83 -12.94
N THR A 190 10.88 4.07 -12.51
CA THR A 190 10.24 5.10 -13.33
C THR A 190 11.04 5.37 -14.60
N GLU A 191 12.36 5.62 -14.48
CA GLU A 191 13.23 5.90 -15.63
C GLU A 191 13.23 4.77 -16.67
N ARG A 192 13.31 3.51 -16.22
CA ARG A 192 13.49 2.36 -17.11
C ARG A 192 12.21 1.92 -17.81
N LEU A 193 11.08 2.05 -17.12
CA LEU A 193 9.78 1.62 -17.65
C LEU A 193 9.00 2.74 -18.34
N GLN A 194 9.43 4.00 -18.20
CA GLN A 194 8.85 5.10 -18.94
C GLN A 194 8.99 4.89 -20.46
N GLY A 195 7.89 5.09 -21.19
CA GLY A 195 7.83 4.90 -22.64
C GLY A 195 7.79 3.44 -23.10
N THR A 196 7.64 2.48 -22.18
CA THR A 196 7.30 1.09 -22.52
C THR A 196 5.79 0.94 -22.74
N GLY A 197 5.30 -0.26 -23.04
CA GLY A 197 3.85 -0.53 -23.14
C GLY A 197 3.07 -0.44 -21.82
N CYS A 198 3.76 -0.23 -20.70
CA CYS A 198 3.17 -0.01 -19.37
C CYS A 198 3.66 1.31 -18.79
N GLU A 199 2.90 1.88 -17.86
CA GLU A 199 3.18 3.19 -17.27
C GLU A 199 3.54 3.08 -15.77
N PRO A 200 4.79 3.40 -15.37
CA PRO A 200 5.18 3.38 -13.97
C PRO A 200 4.63 4.61 -13.23
N ILE A 201 3.99 4.39 -12.08
CA ILE A 201 3.58 5.47 -11.16
C ILE A 201 4.72 5.73 -10.18
N ALA A 202 5.27 6.95 -10.22
CA ALA A 202 6.37 7.35 -9.35
C ALA A 202 5.94 7.35 -7.88
N ALA A 203 6.54 6.46 -7.08
CA ALA A 203 6.31 6.39 -5.64
C ALA A 203 6.98 7.57 -4.91
N GLU A 204 6.34 8.06 -3.86
CA GLU A 204 6.81 9.14 -2.98
C GLU A 204 7.30 8.60 -1.62
N GLY A 205 6.97 7.35 -1.30
CA GLY A 205 7.44 6.63 -0.13
C GLY A 205 7.02 5.16 -0.11
N GLY A 206 7.25 4.49 1.01
CA GLY A 206 7.10 3.06 1.17
C GLY A 206 8.15 2.27 0.37
N PHE A 207 7.86 1.02 0.03
CA PHE A 207 8.78 0.22 -0.80
C PHE A 207 8.12 -0.44 -2.00
N TYR A 208 7.00 0.14 -2.46
CA TYR A 208 6.31 -0.34 -3.63
C TYR A 208 6.23 0.73 -4.71
N ALA A 209 6.16 0.29 -5.97
CA ALA A 209 5.66 1.08 -7.09
C ALA A 209 4.45 0.38 -7.69
N LEU A 210 3.50 1.17 -8.19
CA LEU A 210 2.43 0.68 -9.05
C LEU A 210 2.86 0.81 -10.51
N LEU A 211 2.61 -0.22 -11.31
CA LEU A 211 2.83 -0.23 -12.75
C LEU A 211 1.48 -0.44 -13.43
N ARG A 212 1.02 0.56 -14.18
CA ARG A 212 -0.23 0.50 -14.93
C ARG A 212 -0.07 -0.38 -16.16
N CYS A 213 -0.89 -1.42 -16.27
CA CYS A 213 -0.76 -2.43 -17.31
C CYS A 213 -2.08 -2.67 -18.07
N GLU A 214 -3.12 -1.88 -17.84
CA GLU A 214 -4.44 -2.07 -18.44
C GLU A 214 -4.40 -2.11 -19.99
N ALA A 215 -3.75 -1.13 -20.62
CA ALA A 215 -3.59 -1.10 -22.07
C ALA A 215 -2.81 -2.32 -22.60
N TRP A 216 -1.68 -2.64 -21.95
CA TRP A 216 -0.89 -3.82 -22.28
C TRP A 216 -1.71 -5.12 -22.19
N ASN A 217 -2.51 -5.26 -21.13
CA ASN A 217 -3.37 -6.42 -20.94
C ASN A 217 -4.40 -6.55 -22.06
N ALA A 218 -5.03 -5.45 -22.46
CA ALA A 218 -5.99 -5.43 -23.56
C ALA A 218 -5.35 -5.84 -24.90
N ASP A 219 -4.18 -5.28 -25.22
CA ASP A 219 -3.47 -5.55 -26.48
C ASP A 219 -2.95 -6.99 -26.58
N HIS A 220 -2.63 -7.62 -25.45
CA HIS A 220 -2.04 -8.96 -25.38
C HIS A 220 -3.01 -10.04 -24.89
N GLY A 221 -4.29 -9.70 -24.69
CA GLY A 221 -5.33 -10.67 -24.35
C GLY A 221 -5.27 -11.22 -22.93
N PHE A 222 -4.69 -10.48 -21.98
CA PHE A 222 -4.72 -10.84 -20.56
C PHE A 222 -6.01 -10.35 -19.90
N ALA A 223 -6.76 -11.25 -19.28
CA ALA A 223 -8.01 -10.89 -18.60
C ALA A 223 -7.78 -10.20 -17.24
N SER A 224 -6.58 -10.31 -16.66
CA SER A 224 -6.24 -9.70 -15.37
C SER A 224 -4.72 -9.58 -15.17
N SER A 225 -4.30 -8.73 -14.22
CA SER A 225 -2.90 -8.63 -13.80
C SER A 225 -2.33 -9.94 -13.22
N LYS A 226 -3.20 -10.86 -12.77
CA LYS A 226 -2.81 -12.20 -12.33
C LYS A 226 -2.32 -13.08 -13.49
N GLU A 227 -2.94 -12.96 -14.66
CA GLU A 227 -2.49 -13.68 -15.86
C GLU A 227 -1.18 -13.09 -16.38
N LEU A 228 -1.10 -11.76 -16.46
CA LEU A 228 0.13 -11.05 -16.81
C LEU A 228 1.29 -11.44 -15.87
N ALA A 229 1.07 -11.40 -14.55
CA ALA A 229 2.09 -11.77 -13.57
C ALA A 229 2.61 -13.21 -13.75
N ARG A 230 1.73 -14.16 -14.13
CA ARG A 230 2.12 -15.54 -14.41
C ARG A 230 2.96 -15.63 -15.68
N ASP A 231 2.57 -14.92 -16.74
CA ASP A 231 3.28 -14.91 -18.01
C ASP A 231 4.70 -14.32 -17.88
N ILE A 232 4.82 -13.18 -17.19
CA ILE A 232 6.11 -12.56 -16.83
C ILE A 232 7.01 -13.57 -16.09
N LEU A 233 6.48 -14.27 -15.08
CA LEU A 233 7.23 -15.25 -14.32
C LEU A 233 7.73 -16.41 -15.20
N GLN A 234 6.90 -16.88 -16.13
CA GLN A 234 7.24 -18.00 -17.01
C GLN A 234 8.28 -17.62 -18.06
N ARG A 235 8.19 -16.41 -18.63
CA ARG A 235 9.02 -15.98 -19.76
C ARG A 235 10.32 -15.31 -19.38
N VAL A 236 10.28 -14.42 -18.38
CA VAL A 236 11.45 -13.61 -17.99
C VAL A 236 11.91 -13.89 -16.55
N HIS A 237 11.26 -14.83 -15.86
CA HIS A 237 11.63 -15.29 -14.53
C HIS A 237 11.67 -14.16 -13.48
N VAL A 238 10.72 -13.22 -13.59
CA VAL A 238 10.51 -12.14 -12.62
C VAL A 238 9.19 -12.38 -11.91
N ALA A 239 9.22 -12.43 -10.57
CA ALA A 239 8.02 -12.51 -9.75
C ALA A 239 7.52 -11.10 -9.41
N VAL A 240 6.33 -10.76 -9.90
CA VAL A 240 5.61 -9.51 -9.60
C VAL A 240 4.32 -9.82 -8.84
N VAL A 241 3.75 -8.83 -8.16
CA VAL A 241 2.50 -9.01 -7.42
C VAL A 241 1.33 -8.48 -8.26
N PRO A 242 0.30 -9.30 -8.54
CA PRO A 242 -0.89 -8.81 -9.22
C PRO A 242 -1.69 -7.84 -8.34
N GLY A 243 -2.20 -6.79 -8.94
CA GLY A 243 -3.04 -5.78 -8.30
C GLY A 243 -4.44 -6.23 -7.89
N THR A 244 -4.84 -7.48 -8.23
CA THR A 244 -6.16 -8.05 -7.92
C THR A 244 -6.51 -7.98 -6.43
N ASP A 245 -5.51 -8.09 -5.56
CA ASP A 245 -5.71 -8.06 -4.10
C ASP A 245 -5.75 -6.64 -3.52
N PHE A 246 -5.49 -5.62 -4.34
CA PHE A 246 -5.31 -4.22 -3.92
C PHE A 246 -6.37 -3.27 -4.52
N GLY A 247 -7.37 -3.81 -5.23
CA GLY A 247 -8.39 -3.00 -5.91
C GLY A 247 -7.96 -2.41 -7.25
N VAL A 248 -6.85 -2.88 -7.83
CA VAL A 248 -6.32 -2.48 -9.14
C VAL A 248 -6.07 -3.72 -10.01
N PRO A 249 -7.15 -4.42 -10.44
CA PRO A 249 -7.05 -5.77 -11.00
C PRO A 249 -6.33 -5.87 -12.35
N HIS A 250 -6.02 -4.73 -12.98
CA HIS A 250 -5.29 -4.67 -14.24
C HIS A 250 -3.84 -4.19 -14.09
N ASP A 251 -3.41 -3.82 -12.88
CA ASP A 251 -2.08 -3.26 -12.64
C ASP A 251 -1.21 -4.20 -11.80
N LEU A 252 0.09 -3.95 -11.81
CA LEU A 252 1.08 -4.71 -11.05
C LEU A 252 1.67 -3.87 -9.93
N ARG A 253 1.96 -4.51 -8.79
CA ARG A 253 2.74 -3.92 -7.71
C ARG A 253 4.15 -4.50 -7.70
N LEU A 254 5.14 -3.62 -7.78
CA LEU A 254 6.57 -3.94 -7.73
C LEU A 254 7.10 -3.62 -6.33
N ALA A 255 8.02 -4.43 -5.80
CA ALA A 255 8.56 -4.24 -4.45
C ALA A 255 10.09 -4.06 -4.48
N PHE A 256 10.59 -2.95 -3.92
CA PHE A 256 12.00 -2.54 -4.01
C PHE A 256 12.96 -3.37 -3.14
N CYS A 257 12.50 -4.42 -2.44
CA CYS A 257 13.26 -5.04 -1.35
C CYS A 257 14.40 -5.96 -1.79
N ASN A 258 14.36 -6.49 -3.01
CA ASN A 258 15.34 -7.48 -3.49
C ASN A 258 16.68 -6.82 -3.85
N ASP A 259 17.81 -7.49 -3.63
CA ASP A 259 19.13 -6.99 -4.00
C ASP A 259 19.36 -6.96 -5.52
N ARG A 260 18.73 -7.89 -6.26
CA ARG A 260 18.70 -7.96 -7.73
C ARG A 260 17.52 -7.21 -8.35
N TYR A 261 16.99 -6.20 -7.66
CA TYR A 261 15.80 -5.48 -8.11
C TYR A 261 15.98 -4.87 -9.51
N ASN A 262 17.12 -4.23 -9.78
CA ASN A 262 17.37 -3.60 -11.08
C ASN A 262 17.42 -4.61 -12.23
N ASP A 263 18.02 -5.79 -12.04
CA ASP A 263 17.97 -6.90 -13.03
C ASP A 263 16.51 -7.25 -13.39
N GLY A 264 15.63 -7.28 -12.37
CA GLY A 264 14.21 -7.56 -12.57
C GLY A 264 13.51 -6.48 -13.40
N ILE A 265 13.80 -5.20 -13.12
CA ILE A 265 13.26 -4.07 -13.88
C ILE A 265 13.76 -4.07 -15.33
N ASP A 266 15.04 -4.35 -15.57
CA ASP A 266 15.59 -4.43 -16.94
C ASP A 266 14.90 -5.53 -17.76
N ARG A 267 14.64 -6.70 -17.17
CA ARG A 267 13.89 -7.78 -17.82
C ARG A 267 12.43 -7.41 -18.08
N LEU A 268 11.79 -6.68 -17.17
CA LEU A 268 10.44 -6.16 -17.38
C LEU A 268 10.42 -5.15 -18.52
N ARG A 269 11.41 -4.27 -18.61
CA ARG A 269 11.56 -3.32 -19.73
C ARG A 269 11.68 -4.06 -21.06
N GLU A 270 12.54 -5.07 -21.15
CA GLU A 270 12.66 -5.90 -22.36
C GLU A 270 11.32 -6.56 -22.73
N TYR A 271 10.62 -7.12 -21.74
CA TYR A 271 9.31 -7.72 -21.92
C TYR A 271 8.27 -6.71 -22.45
N PHE A 272 8.18 -5.52 -21.86
CA PHE A 272 7.19 -4.49 -22.23
C PHE A 272 7.57 -3.62 -23.43
N THR A 273 8.75 -3.80 -24.02
CA THR A 273 9.18 -3.12 -25.26
C THR A 273 9.14 -4.03 -26.47
N SER A 274 9.09 -5.35 -26.25
CA SER A 274 9.10 -6.33 -27.33
C SER A 274 7.76 -6.31 -28.07
N SER A 275 7.77 -5.97 -29.36
CA SER A 275 6.58 -5.82 -30.21
C SER A 275 5.83 -7.13 -30.51
N ASN A 276 6.19 -8.24 -29.87
CA ASN A 276 5.59 -9.53 -30.12
C ASN A 276 5.88 -10.54 -28.98
N PRO A 277 5.01 -10.65 -27.95
CA PRO A 277 5.13 -11.73 -26.99
C PRO A 277 4.71 -13.08 -27.61
N ASP A 278 4.09 -13.12 -28.79
CA ASP A 278 3.80 -14.38 -29.45
C ASP A 278 4.97 -14.81 -30.36
N GLY A 279 5.87 -15.60 -29.77
CA GLY A 279 6.61 -16.64 -30.50
C GLY A 279 5.70 -17.77 -31.02
N ARG A 280 4.38 -17.53 -31.16
CA ARG A 280 3.48 -18.42 -31.89
C ARG A 280 3.69 -18.14 -33.37
N LEU A 281 4.34 -19.09 -34.05
CA LEU A 281 4.22 -19.26 -35.49
C LEU A 281 2.74 -19.04 -35.87
N MET A 282 2.46 -17.99 -36.65
CA MET A 282 1.25 -17.99 -37.45
C MET A 282 1.27 -19.30 -38.23
N SER A 283 0.36 -20.23 -37.91
CA SER A 283 0.19 -21.41 -38.74
C SER A 283 -0.16 -20.87 -40.11
N ALA A 284 0.75 -21.08 -41.07
CA ALA A 284 0.49 -20.83 -42.46
C ALA A 284 -0.87 -21.46 -42.78
N ALA A 285 -1.78 -20.66 -43.30
CA ALA A 285 -3.00 -21.15 -43.90
C ALA A 285 -2.59 -22.24 -44.89
N VAL A 286 -2.87 -23.49 -44.55
CA VAL A 286 -2.82 -24.59 -45.50
C VAL A 286 -3.98 -24.31 -46.43
N ALA A 287 -3.63 -23.74 -47.59
CA ALA A 287 -4.45 -23.81 -48.77
C ALA A 287 -4.64 -25.29 -49.10
N GLU A 288 -5.86 -25.79 -48.97
CA GLU A 288 -6.28 -26.97 -49.72
C GLU A 288 -7.44 -26.57 -50.63
N ALA A 289 -7.22 -26.92 -51.89
CA ALA A 289 -8.12 -26.83 -53.02
C ALA A 289 -9.20 -27.92 -52.96
#